data_AF-A0A0G0QF83-F1
#
_entry.id   AF-A0A0G0QF83-F1
#
_cell.length_a   1.000
_cell.length_b   1.000
_cell.length_c   1.000
_cell.angle_alpha   90.00
_cell.angle_beta   90.00
_cell.angle_gamma   90.00
#
_symmetry.space_group_name_H-M   'P 1'
#
loop_
_entity.id
_entity.type
_entity.pdbx_description
1 polymer ?
#
loop_
_entity_poly.entity_id
_entity_poly.type
_entity_poly.pdbx_seq_one_letter_code
_entity_poly.pdbx_strand_id
1 'polypeptide(L)'
;MTEKEKILILAALYWGEGSKKDFGLSNSDPELIRVFVDGLVNALHISLDRIRVSVRIYEDLDRDACLAFWSSITNKSAKEMHIDILHGRKTGKLPYGMCRVRLLKGGNELKYLKAVYKIISNQMSL
;
A
#
# COMPACT_ATOMS: atom_id res chain seq x y z
N MET A 1 19.33 0.96 -6.10
CA MET A 1 18.11 1.15 -6.90
C MET A 1 17.92 2.63 -7.16
N THR A 2 17.82 3.03 -8.42
CA THR A 2 17.60 4.41 -8.87
C THR A 2 16.15 4.85 -8.63
N GLU A 3 15.88 6.15 -8.65
CA GLU A 3 14.52 6.69 -8.55
C GLU A 3 13.61 6.17 -9.68
N LYS A 4 14.16 6.05 -10.90
CA LYS A 4 13.43 5.49 -12.07
C LYS A 4 13.01 4.05 -11.83
N GLU A 5 13.88 3.20 -11.30
CA GLU A 5 13.57 1.80 -10.96
C GLU A 5 12.46 1.72 -9.91
N LYS A 6 12.50 2.58 -8.88
CA LYS A 6 11.43 2.67 -7.87
C LYS A 6 10.09 3.06 -8.49
N ILE A 7 10.08 4.02 -9.41
CA ILE A 7 8.85 4.46 -10.10
C ILE A 7 8.28 3.32 -10.96
N LEU A 8 9.12 2.56 -11.66
CA LEU A 8 8.68 1.40 -12.43
C LEU A 8 8.04 0.33 -11.52
N ILE A 9 8.65 0.05 -10.37
CA ILE A 9 8.10 -0.88 -9.37
C ILE A 9 6.76 -0.37 -8.83
N LEU A 10 6.66 0.91 -8.47
CA LEU A 10 5.40 1.50 -8.02
C LEU A 10 4.29 1.41 -9.09
N ALA A 11 4.64 1.67 -10.35
CA ALA A 11 3.70 1.55 -11.45
C ALA A 11 3.20 0.10 -11.61
N ALA A 12 4.10 -0.88 -11.52
CA ALA A 12 3.76 -2.30 -11.59
C ALA A 12 2.91 -2.75 -10.39
N LEU A 13 3.29 -2.38 -9.17
CA LEU A 13 2.53 -2.68 -7.95
C LEU A 13 1.13 -2.07 -8.01
N TYR A 14 1.00 -0.81 -8.42
CA TYR A 14 -0.32 -0.21 -8.57
C TYR A 14 -1.13 -0.83 -9.72
N TRP A 15 -0.48 -1.24 -10.82
CA TRP A 15 -1.18 -1.90 -11.92
C TRP A 15 -1.76 -3.26 -11.49
N GLY A 16 -1.04 -4.03 -10.67
CA GLY A 16 -1.51 -5.31 -10.14
C GLY A 16 -2.48 -5.20 -8.96
N GLU A 17 -2.13 -4.44 -7.93
CA GLU A 17 -2.78 -4.42 -6.62
C GLU A 17 -3.62 -3.15 -6.35
N GLY A 18 -3.55 -2.17 -7.26
CA GLY A 18 -4.13 -0.85 -7.06
C GLY A 18 -5.65 -0.80 -7.12
N SER A 19 -6.22 0.19 -6.44
CA SER A 19 -7.65 0.48 -6.49
C SER A 19 -8.05 1.27 -7.73
N LYS A 20 -9.21 0.95 -8.33
CA LYS A 20 -9.80 1.76 -9.41
C LYS A 20 -10.24 3.17 -8.94
N LYS A 21 -10.52 3.35 -7.64
CA LYS A 21 -11.16 4.56 -7.09
C LYS A 21 -10.16 5.58 -6.54
N ASP A 22 -8.99 5.13 -6.08
CA ASP A 22 -8.00 5.98 -5.44
C ASP A 22 -6.57 5.51 -5.72
N PHE A 23 -5.60 6.35 -5.34
CA PHE A 23 -4.20 5.95 -5.36
C PHE A 23 -3.86 5.22 -4.06
N GLY A 24 -4.14 3.92 -4.06
CA GLY A 24 -3.80 3.04 -2.95
C GLY A 24 -3.91 1.59 -3.38
N LEU A 25 -3.32 0.73 -2.56
CA LEU A 25 -3.38 -0.73 -2.69
C LEU A 25 -3.59 -1.37 -1.32
N SER A 26 -4.02 -2.63 -1.31
CA SER A 26 -4.24 -3.39 -0.08
C SER A 26 -3.60 -4.77 -0.24
N ASN A 27 -2.75 -5.16 0.70
CA ASN A 27 -2.09 -6.46 0.65
C ASN A 27 -1.79 -6.99 2.06
N SER A 28 -1.55 -8.30 2.18
CA SER A 28 -1.17 -8.95 3.44
C SER A 28 0.34 -9.19 3.56
N ASP A 29 1.09 -9.09 2.46
CA ASP A 29 2.54 -9.20 2.46
C ASP A 29 3.17 -7.90 3.02
N PRO A 30 3.89 -7.95 4.15
CA PRO A 30 4.52 -6.77 4.73
C PRO A 30 5.62 -6.17 3.85
N GLU A 31 6.35 -6.97 3.07
CA GLU A 31 7.41 -6.47 2.21
C GLU A 31 6.84 -5.70 1.02
N LEU A 32 5.73 -6.16 0.45
CA LEU A 32 5.02 -5.41 -0.59
C LEU A 32 4.56 -4.05 -0.08
N ILE A 33 3.97 -4.01 1.12
CA ILE A 33 3.52 -2.77 1.75
C ILE A 33 4.72 -1.85 2.04
N ARG A 34 5.83 -2.39 2.54
CA ARG A 34 7.06 -1.64 2.81
C ARG A 34 7.60 -0.98 1.53
N VAL A 35 7.71 -1.76 0.44
CA VAL A 35 8.18 -1.26 -0.86
C VAL A 35 7.26 -0.16 -1.40
N PHE A 36 5.94 -0.33 -1.26
CA PHE A 36 4.99 0.68 -1.69
C PHE A 36 5.14 1.99 -0.89
N VAL A 37 5.23 1.92 0.45
CA VAL A 37 5.44 3.09 1.30
C VAL A 37 6.78 3.77 1.02
N ASP A 38 7.87 3.00 0.90
CA ASP A 38 9.20 3.54 0.55
C ASP A 38 9.17 4.28 -0.79
N GLY A 39 8.54 3.69 -1.80
CA GLY A 39 8.44 4.34 -3.11
C GLY A 39 7.62 5.64 -3.05
N LEU A 40 6.51 5.67 -2.31
CA LEU A 40 5.74 6.91 -2.13
C LEU A 40 6.62 7.99 -1.48
N VAL A 41 7.32 7.67 -0.40
CA VAL A 41 8.09 8.65 0.37
C VAL A 41 9.36 9.09 -0.38
N ASN A 42 10.12 8.13 -0.91
CA ASN A 42 11.48 8.36 -1.39
C ASN A 42 11.60 8.52 -2.91
N ALA A 43 10.62 8.06 -3.70
CA ALA A 43 10.64 8.22 -5.16
C ALA A 43 9.62 9.26 -5.65
N LEU A 44 8.46 9.36 -5.00
CA LEU A 44 7.46 10.39 -5.30
C LEU A 44 7.52 11.58 -4.33
N HIS A 45 8.48 11.59 -3.40
CA HIS A 45 8.73 12.67 -2.44
C HIS A 45 7.48 13.04 -1.62
N ILE A 46 6.67 12.01 -1.27
CA ILE A 46 5.41 12.19 -0.54
C ILE A 46 5.67 12.20 0.96
N SER A 47 5.25 13.27 1.62
CA SER A 47 5.26 13.33 3.08
C SER A 47 4.32 12.30 3.71
N LEU A 48 4.76 11.69 4.80
CA LEU A 48 4.01 10.65 5.51
C LEU A 48 2.61 11.14 5.91
N ASP A 49 2.39 12.39 6.30
CA ASP A 49 1.06 12.92 6.69
C ASP A 49 0.00 12.77 5.59
N ARG A 50 0.41 12.74 4.31
CA ARG A 50 -0.46 12.49 3.16
C ARG A 50 -0.78 11.02 2.95
N ILE A 51 -0.13 10.11 3.66
CA ILE A 51 -0.38 8.66 3.59
C ILE A 51 -1.38 8.27 4.68
N ARG A 52 -2.45 7.58 4.28
CA ARG A 52 -3.42 6.95 5.19
C ARG A 52 -3.22 5.45 5.17
N VAL A 53 -3.20 4.88 6.37
CA VAL A 53 -3.09 3.44 6.59
C VAL A 53 -4.39 2.94 7.22
N SER A 54 -4.90 1.84 6.71
CA SER A 54 -6.07 1.15 7.26
C SER A 54 -5.77 -0.34 7.35
N VAL A 55 -6.02 -0.93 8.51
CA VAL A 55 -5.78 -2.35 8.76
C VAL A 55 -7.12 -3.05 8.83
N ARG A 56 -7.25 -4.16 8.10
CA ARG A 56 -8.42 -5.04 8.14
C ARG A 56 -8.03 -6.35 8.79
N ILE A 57 -8.65 -6.66 9.93
CA ILE A 57 -8.37 -7.85 10.72
C ILE A 57 -9.64 -8.71 10.87
N TYR A 58 -9.46 -9.96 11.29
CA TYR A 58 -10.56 -10.82 11.73
C TYR A 58 -10.72 -10.70 13.24
N GLU A 59 -11.94 -10.97 13.75
CA GLU A 59 -12.29 -10.80 15.17
C GLU A 59 -11.47 -11.67 16.14
N ASP A 60 -10.83 -12.74 15.64
CA ASP A 60 -9.96 -13.63 16.40
C ASP A 60 -8.50 -13.14 16.52
N LEU A 61 -8.15 -12.05 15.83
CA LEU A 61 -6.81 -11.47 15.91
C LEU A 61 -6.71 -10.41 17.00
N ASP A 62 -5.54 -10.34 17.64
CA ASP A 62 -5.22 -9.25 18.56
C ASP A 62 -5.07 -7.94 17.77
N ARG A 63 -6.02 -7.03 18.00
CA ARG A 63 -6.09 -5.70 17.40
C ARG A 63 -4.80 -4.91 17.58
N ASP A 64 -4.30 -4.83 18.81
CA ASP A 64 -3.20 -3.94 19.13
C ASP A 64 -1.88 -4.51 18.62
N ALA A 65 -1.73 -5.85 18.63
CA ALA A 65 -0.62 -6.53 17.98
C ALA A 65 -0.60 -6.28 16.47
N CYS A 66 -1.76 -6.35 15.79
CA CYS A 66 -1.87 -6.07 14.35
C CYS A 66 -1.51 -4.61 14.03
N LEU A 67 -2.01 -3.66 14.81
CA LEU A 67 -1.70 -2.24 14.61
C LEU A 67 -0.22 -1.94 14.87
N ALA A 68 0.38 -2.52 15.92
CA ALA A 68 1.80 -2.39 16.22
C ALA A 68 2.66 -2.97 15.09
N PHE A 69 2.29 -4.13 14.57
CA PHE A 69 2.96 -4.75 13.43
C PHE A 69 2.96 -3.82 12.21
N TRP A 70 1.79 -3.37 11.75
CA TRP A 70 1.71 -2.50 10.58
C TRP A 70 2.30 -1.10 10.81
N SER A 71 2.31 -0.62 12.05
CA SER A 71 3.01 0.61 12.45
C SER A 71 4.51 0.52 12.16
N SER A 72 5.13 -0.62 12.51
CA SER A 72 6.55 -0.86 12.26
C SER A 72 6.91 -0.93 10.77
N ILE A 73 5.99 -1.38 9.92
CA ILE A 73 6.20 -1.51 8.47
C ILE A 73 6.00 -0.17 7.74
N THR A 74 5.01 0.62 8.17
CA THR A 74 4.57 1.82 7.43
C THR A 74 5.13 3.13 7.98
N ASN A 75 5.84 3.09 9.12
CA ASN A 75 6.27 4.27 9.89
C ASN A 75 5.11 5.21 10.26
N LYS A 76 3.90 4.67 10.36
CA LYS A 76 2.71 5.38 10.82
C LYS A 76 2.39 5.02 12.25
N SER A 77 1.94 5.99 13.03
CA SER A 77 1.51 5.72 14.40
C SER A 77 0.26 4.84 14.37
N ALA A 78 0.21 3.80 15.20
CA ALA A 78 -0.98 2.96 15.39
C ALA A 78 -2.23 3.78 15.72
N LYS A 79 -2.08 4.94 16.39
CA LYS A 79 -3.18 5.86 16.74
C LYS A 79 -3.79 6.58 15.52
N GLU A 80 -3.03 6.72 14.44
CA GLU A 80 -3.47 7.37 13.20
C GLU A 80 -4.06 6.37 12.19
N MET A 81 -3.98 5.07 12.49
CA MET A 81 -4.48 4.01 11.62
C MET A 81 -5.96 3.79 11.83
N HIS A 82 -6.68 3.59 10.73
CA HIS A 82 -8.05 3.09 10.78
C HIS A 82 -8.04 1.57 10.91
N ILE A 83 -8.99 1.00 11.65
CA ILE A 83 -9.15 -0.44 11.76
C ILE A 83 -10.56 -0.89 11.36
N ASP A 84 -10.62 -1.96 10.59
CA ASP A 84 -11.84 -2.62 10.12
C ASP A 84 -11.82 -4.07 10.62
N ILE A 85 -12.80 -4.46 11.44
CA ILE A 85 -12.89 -5.80 12.02
C ILE A 85 -13.92 -6.60 11.23
N LEU A 86 -13.45 -7.68 10.61
CA LEU A 86 -14.28 -8.64 9.91
C LEU A 86 -14.78 -9.72 10.86
N HIS A 87 -16.05 -10.10 10.70
CA HIS A 87 -16.62 -11.25 11.38
C HIS A 87 -16.09 -12.56 10.77
N GLY A 88 -15.90 -13.58 11.60
CA GLY A 88 -15.33 -14.86 11.22
C GLY A 88 -13.84 -14.97 11.52
N ARG A 89 -13.23 -16.08 11.10
CA ARG A 89 -11.86 -16.44 11.43
C ARG A 89 -11.05 -16.81 10.21
N LYS A 90 -9.75 -16.50 10.23
CA LYS A 90 -8.80 -16.91 9.19
C LYS A 90 -7.54 -17.51 9.81
N THR A 91 -7.74 -18.59 10.55
CA THR A 91 -6.68 -19.31 11.27
C THR A 91 -5.46 -19.55 10.38
N GLY A 92 -4.31 -19.00 10.77
CA GLY A 92 -3.01 -19.25 10.15
C GLY A 92 -2.74 -18.62 8.77
N LYS A 93 -3.71 -17.98 8.11
CA LYS A 93 -3.50 -17.43 6.75
C LYS A 93 -3.14 -15.94 6.72
N LEU A 94 -3.54 -15.18 7.73
CA LEU A 94 -3.33 -13.72 7.80
C LEU A 94 -3.03 -13.29 9.24
N PRO A 95 -1.83 -13.58 9.77
CA PRO A 95 -1.52 -13.39 11.19
C PRO A 95 -1.68 -11.94 11.67
N TYR A 96 -1.59 -10.97 10.75
CA TYR A 96 -1.78 -9.54 11.03
C TYR A 96 -2.88 -8.90 10.17
N GLY A 97 -3.75 -9.71 9.54
CA GLY A 97 -4.75 -9.22 8.61
C GLY A 97 -4.17 -8.68 7.30
N MET A 98 -4.81 -7.65 6.75
CA MET A 98 -4.39 -6.95 5.53
C MET A 98 -4.17 -5.47 5.83
N CYS A 99 -3.17 -4.87 5.20
CA CYS A 99 -2.91 -3.45 5.28
C CYS A 99 -3.26 -2.79 3.96
N ARG A 100 -3.98 -1.68 4.05
CA ARG A 100 -4.24 -0.77 2.95
C ARG A 100 -3.46 0.51 3.17
N VAL A 101 -2.71 0.92 2.14
CA VAL A 101 -2.03 2.21 2.08
C VAL A 101 -2.67 3.05 0.99
N ARG A 102 -3.00 4.30 1.28
CA ARG A 102 -3.63 5.23 0.34
C ARG A 102 -3.02 6.62 0.43
N LEU A 103 -2.72 7.21 -0.72
CA LEU A 103 -2.28 8.59 -0.84
C LEU A 103 -3.48 9.55 -0.86
N LEU A 104 -3.49 10.52 0.05
CA LEU A 104 -4.43 11.63 0.06
C LEU A 104 -4.14 12.62 -1.07
N LYS A 105 -5.21 13.01 -1.77
CA LYS A 105 -5.16 13.93 -2.92
C LYS A 105 -4.12 13.50 -3.99
N GLY A 106 -3.86 12.18 -4.10
CA GLY A 106 -2.81 11.61 -4.97
C GLY A 106 -3.14 11.53 -6.47
N GLY A 107 -4.01 12.40 -6.97
CA GLY A 107 -4.55 12.30 -8.33
C GLY A 107 -3.51 12.51 -9.42
N ASN A 108 -2.52 13.38 -9.19
CA ASN A 108 -1.47 13.69 -10.16
C ASN A 108 -0.43 12.57 -10.20
N GLU A 109 -0.02 12.09 -9.03
CA GLU A 109 0.89 10.97 -8.86
C GLU A 109 0.32 9.69 -9.47
N LEU A 110 -0.99 9.47 -9.33
CA LEU A 110 -1.69 8.38 -9.98
C LEU A 110 -1.69 8.49 -11.50
N LYS A 111 -1.97 9.69 -12.04
CA LYS A 111 -1.90 9.92 -13.49
C LYS A 111 -0.50 9.66 -14.03
N TYR A 112 0.52 10.06 -13.26
CA TYR A 112 1.91 9.81 -13.61
C TYR A 112 2.23 8.31 -13.69
N LEU A 113 1.92 7.52 -12.66
CA LEU A 113 2.14 6.07 -12.69
C LEU A 113 1.32 5.39 -13.81
N LYS A 114 0.10 5.87 -14.06
CA LYS A 114 -0.72 5.41 -15.18
C LYS A 114 -0.10 5.68 -16.54
N ALA A 115 0.54 6.84 -16.71
CA ALA A 115 1.28 7.14 -17.93
C ALA A 115 2.48 6.19 -18.08
N VAL A 116 3.21 5.94 -16.99
CA VAL A 116 4.37 5.02 -16.98
C VAL A 116 3.96 3.61 -17.40
N TYR A 117 2.98 2.97 -16.75
CA TYR A 117 2.63 1.59 -17.14
C TYR A 117 1.99 1.50 -18.52
N LYS A 118 1.32 2.57 -19.00
CA LYS A 118 0.83 2.62 -20.40
C LYS A 118 1.98 2.60 -21.40
N ILE A 119 3.06 3.31 -21.13
CA ILE A 119 4.27 3.26 -21.98
C ILE A 119 4.83 1.84 -22.00
N ILE A 120 4.97 1.19 -20.83
CA ILE A 120 5.42 -0.21 -20.73
C ILE A 120 4.51 -1.12 -21.55
N SER A 121 3.20 -1.03 -21.33
CA SER A 121 2.18 -1.81 -22.04
C SER A 121 2.28 -1.65 -23.57
N ASN A 122 2.52 -0.44 -24.06
CA ASN A 122 2.65 -0.16 -25.49
C ASN A 122 3.97 -0.68 -26.09
N GLN A 123 5.02 -0.84 -25.29
CA GLN A 123 6.31 -1.36 -25.74
C GLN A 123 6.39 -2.89 -25.70
N MET A 124 5.53 -3.52 -24.88
CA MET A 124 5.47 -4.97 -24.70
C MET A 124 4.32 -5.63 -25.48
N SER A 125 3.69 -4.91 -26.41
CA SER A 125 2.70 -5.49 -27.32
C SER A 125 3.37 -6.47 -28.27
N LEU A 126 2.81 -7.69 -28.36
CA LEU A 126 3.17 -8.70 -29.34
C LEU A 126 2.95 -8.21 -30.77
#